data_AF-A0A2G2DY52-F1
#
_entry.id   AF-A0A2G2DY52-F1
#
_cell.length_a   1.000
_cell.length_b   1.000
_cell.length_c   1.000
_cell.angle_alpha   90.00
_cell.angle_beta   90.00
_cell.angle_gamma   90.00
#
_symmetry.space_group_name_H-M   'P 1'
#
loop_
_entity.id
_entity.type
_entity.pdbx_description
1 polymer ?
#
loop_
_entity_poly.entity_id
_entity_poly.type
_entity_poly.pdbx_seq_one_letter_code
_entity_poly.pdbx_strand_id
1 'polypeptide(L)'
;MALLSIVHGFCSEAHAYGNNFSCSYGKRGACLDYGDKVCSSSSKCVSSDAVCFDSYQCGYGGFVCKSKLDDLAVGYDHLVSNFKNVASERDDLVDDYNNLLRKYKSKVSEYDDFESCVRYASTLDEARYCY
;
A
#
# COMPACT_ATOMS: atom_id res chain seq x y z
N MET A 1 -1.68 22.70 68.75
CA MET A 1 -0.23 22.90 68.53
C MET A 1 0.39 21.52 68.39
N ALA A 2 1.06 21.10 67.33
CA ALA A 2 1.47 21.72 66.08
C ALA A 2 1.49 20.63 64.99
N LEU A 3 1.23 21.06 63.75
CA LEU A 3 1.30 20.28 62.52
C LEU A 3 2.74 19.87 62.22
N LEU A 4 2.98 18.62 61.82
CA LEU A 4 4.18 18.23 61.07
C LEU A 4 3.77 17.16 60.05
N SER A 5 3.34 17.64 58.88
CA SER A 5 3.12 16.84 57.68
C SER A 5 4.47 16.40 57.12
N ILE A 6 4.75 15.10 57.17
CA ILE A 6 5.87 14.49 56.46
C ILE A 6 5.46 14.34 55.00
N VAL A 7 5.80 15.32 54.17
CA VAL A 7 5.71 15.20 52.71
C VAL A 7 6.84 14.28 52.27
N HIS A 8 6.51 13.00 52.12
CA HIS A 8 7.33 12.05 51.40
C HIS A 8 7.46 12.54 49.96
N GLY A 9 8.69 12.81 49.55
CA GLY A 9 9.06 12.99 48.15
C GLY A 9 8.83 11.68 47.40
N PHE A 10 7.59 11.48 46.95
CA PHE A 10 7.30 10.57 45.86
C PHE A 10 7.57 11.34 44.57
N CYS A 11 8.67 10.96 43.92
CA CYS A 11 8.91 11.20 42.51
C CYS A 11 7.87 10.40 41.73
N SER A 12 6.62 10.89 41.70
CA SER A 12 5.55 10.33 40.88
C SER A 12 5.68 10.96 39.50
N GLU A 13 6.35 10.22 38.64
CA GLU A 13 6.23 10.18 37.18
C GLU A 13 5.37 11.31 36.60
N ALA A 14 6.06 12.34 36.09
CA ALA A 14 5.47 13.31 35.18
C ALA A 14 5.10 12.58 33.88
N HIS A 15 3.94 11.92 33.89
CA HIS A 15 3.24 11.48 32.71
C HIS A 15 2.72 12.71 31.99
N ALA A 16 3.61 13.41 31.30
CA ALA A 16 3.25 14.44 30.33
C ALA A 16 2.77 13.75 29.05
N TYR A 17 1.64 13.04 29.12
CA TYR A 17 0.88 12.68 27.93
C TYR A 17 0.15 13.93 27.45
N GLY A 18 0.84 14.76 26.67
CA GLY A 18 0.27 15.92 25.99
C GLY A 18 -0.70 15.51 24.88
N ASN A 19 -1.86 14.97 25.26
CA ASN A 19 -2.96 14.58 24.36
C ASN A 19 -3.88 15.77 23.97
N ASN A 20 -3.41 17.03 24.07
CA ASN A 20 -4.23 18.18 23.68
C ASN A 20 -3.37 19.31 23.12
N PHE A 21 -3.51 19.59 21.82
CA PHE A 21 -2.96 20.78 21.18
C PHE A 21 -3.74 22.01 21.66
N SER A 22 -3.30 22.64 22.75
CA SER A 22 -3.85 23.92 23.20
C SER A 22 -2.99 25.07 22.68
N CYS A 23 -3.54 25.83 21.74
CA CYS A 23 -2.98 27.13 21.35
C CYS A 23 -3.43 28.18 22.38
N SER A 24 -2.56 29.15 22.70
CA SER A 24 -2.98 30.33 23.48
C SER A 24 -4.19 31.02 22.83
N TYR A 25 -5.05 31.62 23.66
CA TYR A 25 -6.30 32.26 23.25
C TYR A 25 -6.07 33.18 22.04
N GLY A 26 -6.73 32.88 20.91
CA GLY A 26 -6.64 33.65 19.67
C GLY A 26 -5.70 33.11 18.58
N LYS A 27 -4.98 32.00 18.79
CA LYS A 27 -4.12 31.38 17.76
C LYS A 27 -4.69 30.06 17.22
N ARG A 28 -4.61 29.86 15.90
CA ARG A 28 -4.99 28.63 15.20
C ARG A 28 -3.80 28.11 14.39
N GLY A 29 -3.20 27.00 14.82
CA GLY A 29 -2.27 26.18 14.01
C GLY A 29 -0.84 26.00 14.55
N ALA A 30 -0.54 24.76 14.94
CA ALA A 30 0.73 24.01 15.14
C ALA A 30 1.92 24.69 15.84
N CYS A 31 2.34 24.10 16.97
CA CYS A 31 3.24 24.64 18.00
C CYS A 31 4.56 25.24 17.48
N LEU A 32 4.82 26.48 17.91
CA LEU A 32 6.10 27.20 17.85
C LEU A 32 6.61 27.45 19.28
N ASP A 33 7.93 27.55 19.49
CA ASP A 33 8.55 27.85 20.79
C ASP A 33 9.18 29.27 20.85
N TYR A 34 9.69 29.66 22.01
CA TYR A 34 10.03 31.06 22.34
C TYR A 34 11.11 31.65 21.43
N GLY A 35 10.68 32.47 20.46
CA GLY A 35 11.54 33.16 19.48
C GLY A 35 11.06 32.99 18.03
N ASP A 36 10.14 32.06 17.80
CA ASP A 36 9.63 31.75 16.47
C ASP A 36 8.68 32.82 15.92
N LYS A 37 8.85 33.15 14.63
CA LYS A 37 7.91 33.93 13.84
C LYS A 37 7.26 33.06 12.77
N VAL A 38 6.00 32.72 13.00
CA VAL A 38 5.02 32.42 11.94
C VAL A 38 4.58 33.77 11.35
N CYS A 39 4.97 34.00 10.10
CA CYS A 39 4.53 35.05 9.17
C CYS A 39 4.92 36.51 9.55
N SER A 40 6.18 36.89 9.30
CA SER A 40 6.55 38.03 8.44
C SER A 40 6.50 37.59 6.96
N SER A 41 6.42 38.51 6.00
CA SER A 41 6.48 38.27 4.54
C SER A 41 7.68 37.41 4.07
N SER A 42 8.60 37.11 4.98
CA SER A 42 9.85 36.38 4.83
C SER A 42 9.95 35.08 5.67
N SER A 43 8.89 34.59 6.31
CA SER A 43 8.92 33.37 7.16
C SER A 43 7.92 32.28 6.75
N LYS A 44 8.35 31.01 6.83
CA LYS A 44 7.57 29.82 6.46
C LYS A 44 6.62 29.41 7.59
N CYS A 45 5.32 29.54 7.35
CA CYS A 45 4.26 29.18 8.29
C CYS A 45 3.85 27.72 8.07
N VAL A 46 3.64 26.97 9.15
CA VAL A 46 3.11 25.60 9.06
C VAL A 46 1.61 25.69 8.83
N SER A 47 1.11 24.99 7.80
CA SER A 47 -0.30 25.00 7.45
C SER A 47 -1.15 24.35 8.55
N SER A 48 -2.41 24.79 8.71
CA SER A 48 -3.35 24.24 9.70
C SER A 48 -3.69 22.76 9.47
N ASP A 49 -3.37 22.24 8.28
CA ASP A 49 -3.53 20.83 7.92
C ASP A 49 -2.25 20.01 8.15
N ALA A 50 -1.19 20.52 8.76
CA ALA A 50 0.03 19.75 9.00
C ALA A 50 -0.14 18.65 10.08
N VAL A 51 0.52 17.51 9.88
CA VAL A 51 0.47 16.34 10.80
C VAL A 51 1.89 15.89 11.16
N CYS A 52 2.12 15.57 12.44
CA CYS A 52 3.32 14.88 12.92
C CYS A 52 3.03 13.39 13.08
N PHE A 53 3.91 12.51 12.56
CA PHE A 53 3.70 11.06 12.62
C PHE A 53 3.99 10.44 13.99
N ASP A 54 4.83 11.07 14.81
CA ASP A 54 5.16 10.64 16.17
C ASP A 54 5.69 11.82 17.01
N SER A 55 5.64 11.69 18.33
CA SER A 55 6.22 12.61 19.31
C SER A 55 7.72 12.81 19.08
N TYR A 56 8.18 14.05 19.12
CA TYR A 56 9.59 14.44 18.92
C TYR A 56 10.23 14.05 17.57
N GLN A 57 9.46 13.55 16.59
CA GLN A 57 9.98 13.18 15.25
C GLN A 57 10.02 14.34 14.24
N CYS A 58 9.76 15.57 14.68
CA CYS A 58 9.97 16.76 13.86
C CYS A 58 11.48 17.05 13.72
N GLY A 59 12.16 16.28 12.87
CA GLY A 59 13.56 16.51 12.50
C GLY A 59 13.71 17.64 11.47
N TYR A 60 14.95 17.85 10.99
CA TYR A 60 15.28 18.84 9.94
C TYR A 60 14.50 18.68 8.61
N GLY A 61 13.79 17.56 8.43
CA GLY A 61 12.91 17.31 7.28
C GLY A 61 11.57 18.08 7.29
N GLY A 62 11.18 18.66 8.44
CA GLY A 62 9.99 19.50 8.55
C GLY A 62 8.64 18.76 8.59
N PHE A 63 7.54 19.52 8.49
CA PHE A 63 6.16 19.04 8.54
C PHE A 63 5.62 18.66 7.15
N VAL A 64 4.76 17.65 7.08
CA VAL A 64 3.98 17.31 5.87
C VAL A 64 2.54 17.80 6.05
N CYS A 65 2.01 18.48 5.03
CA CYS A 65 0.60 18.88 5.00
C CYS A 65 -0.29 17.64 4.80
N LYS A 66 -1.42 17.55 5.51
CA LYS A 66 -2.39 16.46 5.40
C LYS A 66 -2.83 16.28 3.95
N SER A 67 -3.10 17.36 3.22
CA SER A 67 -3.41 17.29 1.79
C SER A 67 -2.39 16.48 0.97
N LYS A 68 -1.09 16.60 1.28
CA LYS A 68 -0.04 15.79 0.63
C LYS A 68 -0.01 14.34 1.08
N LEU A 69 -0.40 14.07 2.32
CA LEU A 69 -0.57 12.71 2.80
C LEU A 69 -1.81 12.05 2.18
N ASP A 70 -2.91 12.78 2.05
CA ASP A 70 -4.13 12.33 1.40
C ASP A 70 -3.86 12.03 -0.10
N ASP A 71 -3.14 12.93 -0.80
CA ASP A 71 -2.67 12.69 -2.18
C ASP A 71 -1.82 11.41 -2.29
N LEU A 72 -0.91 11.20 -1.34
CA LEU A 72 -0.04 10.02 -1.29
C LEU A 72 -0.86 8.74 -1.03
N ALA A 73 -1.82 8.78 -0.10
CA ALA A 73 -2.69 7.66 0.21
C ALA A 73 -3.52 7.26 -1.02
N VAL A 74 -4.13 8.23 -1.70
CA VAL A 74 -4.86 8.01 -2.96
C VAL A 74 -3.93 7.42 -4.02
N GLY A 75 -2.73 7.97 -4.19
CA GLY A 75 -1.73 7.45 -5.12
C GLY A 75 -1.32 6.01 -4.82
N TYR A 76 -1.18 5.68 -3.53
CA TYR A 76 -0.86 4.33 -3.07
C TYR A 76 -2.02 3.36 -3.34
N ASP A 77 -3.26 3.74 -3.08
CA ASP A 77 -4.44 2.92 -3.38
C ASP A 77 -4.57 2.65 -4.88
N HIS A 78 -4.33 3.65 -5.73
CA HIS A 78 -4.28 3.47 -7.18
C HIS A 78 -3.18 2.50 -7.60
N LEU A 79 -1.97 2.63 -7.01
CA LEU A 79 -0.86 1.73 -7.30
C LEU A 79 -1.20 0.28 -6.91
N VAL A 80 -1.76 0.06 -5.72
CA VAL A 80 -2.20 -1.25 -5.26
C VAL A 80 -3.29 -1.83 -6.16
N SER A 81 -4.25 -1.02 -6.60
CA SER A 81 -5.28 -1.45 -7.54
C SER A 81 -4.69 -1.88 -8.88
N ASN A 82 -3.74 -1.11 -9.42
CA ASN A 82 -3.06 -1.46 -10.67
C ASN A 82 -2.26 -2.76 -10.55
N PHE A 83 -1.54 -2.95 -9.44
CA PHE A 83 -0.84 -4.21 -9.19
C PHE A 83 -1.78 -5.42 -9.13
N LYS A 84 -2.95 -5.28 -8.49
CA LYS A 84 -3.96 -6.36 -8.46
C LYS A 84 -4.49 -6.69 -9.86
N ASN A 85 -4.75 -5.68 -10.68
CA ASN A 85 -5.21 -5.88 -12.06
C ASN A 85 -4.17 -6.62 -12.90
N VAL A 86 -2.91 -6.17 -12.86
CA VAL A 86 -1.80 -6.83 -13.58
C VAL A 86 -1.60 -8.26 -13.10
N ALA A 87 -1.72 -8.50 -11.80
CA ALA A 87 -1.62 -9.86 -11.24
C ALA A 87 -2.73 -10.78 -11.78
N SER A 88 -3.96 -10.26 -11.90
CA SER A 88 -5.11 -10.98 -12.47
C SER A 88 -4.91 -11.27 -13.96
N GLU A 89 -4.53 -10.27 -14.76
CA GLU A 89 -4.29 -10.44 -16.20
C GLU A 89 -3.20 -11.49 -16.47
N ARG A 90 -2.19 -11.56 -15.59
CA ARG A 90 -1.14 -12.57 -15.66
C ARG A 90 -1.65 -13.97 -15.31
N ASP A 91 -2.60 -14.10 -14.38
CA ASP A 91 -3.22 -15.40 -14.08
C ASP A 91 -4.10 -15.86 -15.26
N ASP A 92 -4.91 -14.96 -15.83
CA ASP A 92 -5.73 -15.24 -17.01
C ASP A 92 -4.87 -15.69 -18.21
N LEU A 93 -3.74 -15.02 -18.45
CA LEU A 93 -2.80 -15.40 -19.52
C LEU A 93 -2.21 -16.80 -19.30
N VAL A 94 -1.91 -17.16 -18.06
CA VAL A 94 -1.40 -18.50 -17.73
C VAL A 94 -2.47 -19.56 -17.98
N ASP A 95 -3.72 -19.28 -17.64
CA ASP A 95 -4.84 -20.20 -17.89
C ASP A 95 -5.11 -20.39 -19.38
N ASP A 96 -5.09 -19.31 -20.17
CA ASP A 96 -5.22 -19.36 -21.62
C ASP A 96 -4.08 -20.15 -22.27
N TYR A 97 -2.84 -19.92 -21.82
CA TYR A 97 -1.69 -20.68 -22.29
C TYR A 97 -1.85 -22.18 -21.99
N ASN A 98 -2.25 -22.54 -20.78
CA ASN A 98 -2.46 -23.94 -20.39
C ASN A 98 -3.62 -24.58 -21.18
N ASN A 99 -4.67 -23.80 -21.49
CA ASN A 99 -5.76 -24.24 -22.35
C ASN A 99 -5.28 -24.57 -23.76
N LEU A 100 -4.52 -23.64 -24.35
CA LEU A 100 -3.96 -23.80 -25.69
C LEU A 100 -3.00 -24.99 -25.74
N LEU A 101 -2.14 -25.14 -24.74
CA LEU A 101 -1.20 -26.27 -24.64
C LEU A 101 -1.94 -27.61 -24.60
N ARG A 102 -3.05 -27.70 -23.86
CA ARG A 102 -3.87 -28.92 -23.79
C ARG A 102 -4.50 -29.24 -25.13
N LYS A 103 -5.07 -28.25 -25.81
CA LYS A 103 -5.66 -28.41 -27.15
C LYS A 103 -4.60 -28.87 -28.16
N TYR A 104 -3.43 -28.26 -28.13
CA TYR A 104 -2.31 -28.63 -28.98
C TYR A 104 -1.90 -30.09 -28.75
N LYS A 105 -1.72 -30.52 -27.50
CA LYS A 105 -1.40 -31.91 -27.16
C LYS A 105 -2.47 -32.90 -27.61
N SER A 106 -3.75 -32.57 -27.43
CA SER A 106 -4.86 -33.38 -27.94
C SER A 106 -4.77 -33.54 -29.45
N LYS A 107 -4.54 -32.43 -30.16
CA LYS A 107 -4.46 -32.45 -31.62
C LYS A 107 -3.27 -33.27 -32.12
N VAL A 108 -2.11 -33.17 -31.46
CA VAL A 108 -0.94 -34.01 -31.79
C VAL A 108 -1.29 -35.48 -31.60
N SER A 109 -1.92 -35.86 -30.48
CA SER A 109 -2.34 -37.26 -30.26
C SER A 109 -3.31 -37.75 -31.33
N GLU A 110 -4.30 -36.94 -31.71
CA GLU A 110 -5.23 -37.29 -32.80
C GLU A 110 -4.50 -37.51 -34.13
N TYR A 111 -3.48 -36.69 -34.43
CA TYR A 111 -2.66 -36.86 -35.62
C TYR A 111 -1.80 -38.13 -35.56
N ASP A 112 -1.21 -38.43 -34.41
CA ASP A 112 -0.43 -39.65 -34.21
C ASP A 112 -1.30 -40.92 -34.37
N ASP A 113 -2.52 -40.89 -33.81
CA ASP A 113 -3.50 -41.96 -33.93
C ASP A 113 -3.96 -42.14 -35.38
N PHE A 114 -4.26 -41.03 -36.06
CA PHE A 114 -4.61 -41.01 -37.48
C PHE A 114 -3.47 -41.58 -38.36
N GLU A 115 -2.24 -41.09 -38.16
CA GLU A 115 -1.05 -41.54 -38.89
C GLU A 115 -0.83 -43.04 -38.68
N SER A 116 -0.90 -43.49 -37.43
CA SER A 116 -0.74 -44.91 -37.07
C SER A 116 -1.80 -45.76 -37.76
N CYS A 117 -3.07 -45.35 -37.72
CA CYS A 117 -4.16 -46.06 -38.38
C CYS A 117 -3.92 -46.20 -39.88
N VAL A 118 -3.59 -45.10 -40.58
CA VAL A 118 -3.32 -45.12 -42.02
C VAL A 118 -2.09 -45.96 -42.35
N ARG A 119 -1.05 -45.92 -41.53
CA ARG A 119 0.19 -46.68 -41.72
C ARG A 119 -0.03 -48.21 -41.66
N TYR A 120 -0.97 -48.67 -40.84
CA TYR A 120 -1.26 -50.10 -40.67
C TYR A 120 -2.43 -50.61 -41.52
N ALA A 121 -3.19 -49.72 -42.18
CA ALA A 121 -4.23 -50.12 -43.12
C ALA A 121 -3.62 -50.93 -44.28
N SER A 122 -4.19 -52.10 -44.55
CA SER A 122 -3.76 -53.01 -45.62
C SER A 122 -4.51 -52.76 -46.93
N THR A 123 -5.63 -52.02 -46.88
CA THR A 123 -6.43 -51.65 -48.05
C THR A 123 -6.86 -50.19 -48.01
N LEU A 124 -7.20 -49.64 -49.19
CA LEU A 124 -7.77 -48.29 -49.30
C LEU A 124 -9.11 -48.17 -48.57
N ASP A 125 -9.84 -49.28 -48.41
CA ASP A 125 -11.11 -49.30 -47.70
C ASP A 125 -10.92 -49.23 -46.18
N GLU A 126 -9.93 -49.96 -45.63
CA GLU A 126 -9.55 -49.85 -44.22
C GLU A 126 -9.07 -48.44 -43.85
N ALA A 127 -8.28 -47.79 -44.71
CA ALA A 127 -7.79 -46.43 -44.47
C ALA A 127 -8.92 -45.38 -44.40
N ARG A 128 -10.10 -45.64 -44.98
CA ARG A 128 -11.27 -44.75 -44.88
C ARG A 128 -11.89 -44.74 -43.49
N TYR A 129 -11.57 -45.69 -42.63
CA TYR A 129 -12.09 -45.73 -41.27
C TYR A 129 -11.18 -45.01 -40.25
N CYS A 130 -10.08 -44.39 -40.71
CA CYS A 130 -9.13 -43.70 -39.83
C CYS A 130 -9.51 -42.27 -39.47
N TYR A 131 -10.48 -41.64 -40.17
CA TYR A 131 -10.87 -40.24 -39.98
C TYR A 131 -12.21 -40.08 -39.23
#